data_AF-E0W3Y3-F1
#
_entry.id   AF-E0W3Y3-F1
#
_cell.length_a   1.000
_cell.length_b   1.000
_cell.length_c   1.000
_cell.angle_alpha   90.00
_cell.angle_beta   90.00
_cell.angle_gamma   90.00
#
_symmetry.space_group_name_H-M   'P 1'
#
loop_
_entity.id
_entity.type
_entity.pdbx_description
1 polymer ?
#
loop_
_entity_poly.entity_id
_entity_poly.type
_entity_poly.pdbx_seq_one_letter_code
_entity_poly.pdbx_strand_id
1 'polypeptide(L)'
;MILLLLLLLLIYRKNNNEQDKESWRKSWGSVISQDGRENWEGFQADYDYLMAQNILEKTFSEMSMEKISGSTPTTPILWSHSEFMDHFAQLYSWLKSIQDVVYGNHENVTDWKLRAERQEDLQRQRFRLETFNDQSNKLINLYPELEGEVSWLTKHVNDKWVTVETLVGISKKDEINKKHQMGSGEKLEHEVKCLRRWLRDLDAKLKPLTFQTGWTKVELEMKRKEHMMKNFNWLNYDN
;
A
#
# COMPACT_ATOMS: atom_id res chain seq x y z
N MET A 1 12.61 26.48 54.35
CA MET A 1 11.87 25.23 54.65
C MET A 1 11.30 24.55 53.40
N ILE A 2 10.60 25.24 52.50
CA ILE A 2 9.94 24.62 51.33
C ILE A 2 10.93 23.96 50.35
N LEU A 3 12.10 24.58 50.12
CA LEU A 3 13.13 24.02 49.24
C LEU A 3 13.75 22.71 49.76
N LEU A 4 13.85 22.53 51.09
CA LEU A 4 14.36 21.30 51.70
C LEU A 4 13.38 20.14 51.54
N LEU A 5 12.07 20.42 51.61
CA LEU A 5 11.02 19.41 51.37
C LEU A 5 10.97 18.98 49.90
N LEU A 6 11.19 19.90 48.95
CA LEU A 6 11.27 19.56 47.53
C LEU A 6 12.54 18.74 47.21
N LEU A 7 13.68 19.07 47.82
CA LEU A 7 14.90 18.27 47.69
C LEU A 7 14.73 16.86 48.27
N LEU A 8 14.10 16.73 49.44
CA LEU A 8 13.82 15.41 50.03
C LEU A 8 12.83 14.59 49.18
N LEU A 9 11.81 15.22 48.60
CA LEU A 9 10.88 14.54 47.68
C LEU A 9 11.54 14.10 46.38
N LEU A 10 12.46 14.91 45.83
CA LEU A 10 13.22 14.54 44.63
C LEU A 10 14.22 13.42 44.90
N ILE A 11 14.89 13.43 46.06
CA ILE A 11 15.79 12.36 46.50
C ILE A 11 15.01 11.07 46.75
N TYR A 12 13.86 11.15 47.43
CA TYR A 12 12.99 9.99 47.67
C TYR A 12 12.46 9.37 46.37
N ARG A 13 12.01 10.21 45.42
CA ARG A 13 11.52 9.74 44.12
C ARG A 13 12.62 9.12 43.26
N LYS A 14 13.87 9.61 43.36
CA LYS A 14 15.01 9.05 42.63
C LYS A 14 15.44 7.69 43.19
N ASN A 15 15.45 7.52 44.52
CA ASN A 15 15.88 6.28 45.15
C ASN A 15 14.96 5.08 44.86
N ASN A 16 13.64 5.27 44.86
CA ASN A 16 12.69 4.20 44.52
C ASN A 16 12.87 3.70 43.08
N ASN A 17 13.23 4.60 42.15
CA ASN A 17 13.37 4.27 40.73
C ASN A 17 14.69 3.53 40.41
N GLU A 18 15.68 3.58 41.31
CA GLU A 18 16.95 2.83 41.18
C GLU A 18 16.85 1.45 41.86
N GLN A 19 16.12 1.31 42.97
CA GLN A 19 15.84 0.00 43.59
C GLN A 19 15.02 -0.92 42.67
N ASP A 20 14.04 -0.37 41.94
CA ASP A 20 13.26 -1.15 40.97
C ASP A 20 14.16 -1.64 39.84
N LYS A 21 15.03 -0.80 39.27
CA LYS A 21 15.93 -1.21 38.18
C LYS A 21 16.95 -2.27 38.59
N GLU A 22 17.43 -2.23 39.82
CA GLU A 22 18.40 -3.20 40.35
C GLU A 22 17.75 -4.56 40.68
N SER A 23 16.46 -4.58 41.06
CA SER A 23 15.67 -5.80 41.26
C SER A 23 15.49 -6.60 39.97
N TRP A 24 15.19 -5.91 38.86
CA TRP A 24 15.06 -6.53 37.54
C TRP A 24 16.37 -7.13 37.03
N ARG A 25 17.53 -6.51 37.33
CA ARG A 25 18.85 -7.03 36.94
C ARG A 25 19.28 -8.27 37.72
N LYS A 26 18.79 -8.46 38.94
CA LYS A 26 19.14 -9.60 39.80
C LYS A 26 18.33 -10.87 39.52
N SER A 27 17.21 -10.77 38.79
CA SER A 27 16.31 -11.90 38.53
C SER A 27 16.75 -12.84 37.40
N TRP A 28 17.78 -12.50 36.62
CA TRP A 28 18.19 -13.30 35.44
C TRP A 28 19.68 -13.68 35.41
N GLY A 29 20.43 -13.50 36.51
CA GLY A 29 21.89 -13.63 36.49
C GLY A 29 22.56 -14.26 37.72
N SER A 30 21.82 -14.96 38.59
CA SER A 30 22.37 -15.51 39.85
C SER A 30 22.31 -17.04 39.98
N VAL A 31 22.19 -17.76 38.87
CA VAL A 31 22.29 -19.24 38.84
C VAL A 31 23.29 -19.68 37.76
N ILE A 32 24.49 -19.11 37.78
CA ILE A 32 25.66 -19.72 37.14
C ILE A 32 26.74 -19.82 38.21
N SER A 33 26.43 -20.58 39.26
CA SER A 33 27.40 -21.08 40.22
C SER A 33 27.97 -22.38 39.67
N GLN A 34 29.24 -22.30 39.23
CA GLN A 34 30.29 -23.29 39.45
C GLN A 34 29.93 -24.79 39.31
N ASP A 35 29.07 -25.16 38.37
CA ASP A 35 28.82 -26.55 37.95
C ASP A 35 28.34 -26.62 36.48
N GLY A 36 28.85 -25.72 35.65
CA GLY A 36 28.37 -25.47 34.30
C GLY A 36 28.99 -26.35 33.21
N ARG A 37 29.50 -27.55 33.54
CA ARG A 37 30.04 -28.49 32.53
C ARG A 37 29.15 -29.71 32.30
N GLU A 38 28.41 -30.18 33.30
CA GLU A 38 27.58 -31.39 33.16
C GLU A 38 26.26 -31.14 32.41
N ASN A 39 25.77 -29.91 32.37
CA ASN A 39 24.54 -29.56 31.63
C ASN A 39 24.71 -29.34 30.12
N TRP A 40 25.94 -29.24 29.60
CA TRP A 40 26.17 -29.03 28.17
C TRP A 40 26.06 -30.32 27.36
N GLU A 41 26.32 -31.49 27.95
CA GLU A 41 26.26 -32.76 27.23
C GLU A 41 24.81 -33.12 26.81
N GLY A 42 23.82 -32.79 27.65
CA GLY A 42 22.40 -32.94 27.30
C GLY A 42 21.94 -31.96 26.22
N PHE A 43 22.38 -30.70 26.31
CA PHE A 43 22.09 -29.68 25.30
C PHE A 43 22.80 -29.95 23.96
N GLN A 44 23.96 -30.62 23.99
CA GLN A 44 24.71 -30.96 22.78
C GLN A 44 24.05 -32.12 22.03
N ALA A 45 23.49 -33.11 22.74
CA ALA A 45 22.66 -34.14 22.10
C ALA A 45 21.40 -33.54 21.43
N ASP A 46 20.76 -32.56 22.08
CA ASP A 46 19.62 -31.83 21.50
C ASP A 46 20.05 -30.98 20.29
N TYR A 47 21.23 -30.34 20.34
CA TYR A 47 21.78 -29.57 19.23
C TYR A 47 22.19 -30.47 18.05
N ASP A 48 22.84 -31.60 18.32
CA ASP A 48 23.22 -32.58 17.31
C ASP A 48 21.98 -33.24 16.68
N TYR A 49 20.92 -33.47 17.46
CA TYR A 49 19.62 -33.90 16.95
C TYR A 49 18.97 -32.85 16.05
N LEU A 50 18.97 -31.57 16.45
CA LEU A 50 18.43 -30.47 15.64
C LEU A 50 19.23 -30.27 14.34
N MET A 51 20.55 -30.42 14.38
CA MET A 51 21.42 -30.35 13.20
C MET A 51 21.26 -31.57 12.29
N ALA A 52 21.10 -32.77 12.86
CA ALA A 52 20.82 -34.00 12.10
C ALA A 52 19.44 -33.97 11.45
N GLN A 53 18.42 -33.40 12.11
CA GLN A 53 17.11 -33.14 11.50
C GLN A 53 17.23 -32.21 10.29
N ASN A 54 18.05 -31.16 10.37
CA ASN A 54 18.26 -30.22 9.27
C ASN A 54 18.98 -30.86 8.05
N ILE A 55 19.87 -31.82 8.30
CA ILE A 55 20.53 -32.61 7.24
C ILE A 55 19.57 -33.65 6.62
N LEU A 56 18.74 -34.31 7.45
CA LEU A 56 17.69 -35.21 6.99
C LEU A 56 16.62 -34.49 6.16
N GLU A 57 16.26 -33.27 6.54
CA GLU A 57 15.27 -32.45 5.81
C GLU A 57 15.78 -32.00 4.44
N LYS A 58 17.07 -31.65 4.32
CA LYS A 58 17.70 -31.38 3.03
C LYS A 58 17.80 -32.62 2.15
N THR A 59 18.21 -33.76 2.68
CA THR A 59 18.37 -35.00 1.92
C THR A 59 17.03 -35.63 1.50
N PHE A 60 15.97 -35.44 2.30
CA PHE A 60 14.62 -35.90 1.95
C PHE A 60 13.93 -34.99 0.91
N SER A 61 14.23 -33.68 0.94
CA SER A 61 13.77 -32.71 -0.06
C SER A 61 14.35 -32.99 -1.45
N GLU A 62 15.60 -33.44 -1.55
CA GLU A 62 16.23 -33.82 -2.82
C GLU A 62 15.69 -35.13 -3.42
N MET A 63 15.03 -35.97 -2.60
CA MET A 63 14.51 -37.27 -3.03
C MET A 63 12.97 -37.30 -3.21
N SER A 64 12.25 -36.24 -2.83
CA SER A 64 10.77 -36.19 -2.86
C SER A 64 10.20 -35.41 -4.05
N MET A 65 10.61 -35.81 -5.26
CA MET A 65 9.80 -35.63 -6.47
C MET A 65 8.69 -36.69 -6.52
N GLU A 66 7.82 -36.75 -5.51
CA GLU A 66 6.59 -37.52 -5.63
C GLU A 66 5.51 -37.00 -4.68
N LYS A 67 4.38 -36.59 -5.30
CA LYS A 67 3.09 -36.26 -4.68
C LYS A 67 2.86 -36.96 -3.34
N ILE A 68 2.57 -36.20 -2.27
CA ILE A 68 1.54 -36.57 -1.29
C ILE A 68 0.97 -35.30 -0.65
N SER A 69 -0.36 -35.21 -0.71
CA SER A 69 -1.23 -34.36 0.08
C SER A 69 -1.26 -34.78 1.54
N GLY A 70 -1.18 -33.82 2.47
CA GLY A 70 -1.79 -33.96 3.80
C GLY A 70 -0.82 -33.82 4.98
N SER A 71 -1.21 -32.92 5.90
CA SER A 71 -0.69 -32.64 7.24
C SER A 71 0.70 -32.00 7.36
N THR A 72 0.65 -30.74 7.81
CA THR A 72 1.71 -29.85 8.28
C THR A 72 2.69 -30.47 9.29
N PRO A 73 3.97 -30.13 9.15
CA PRO A 73 4.70 -29.38 10.16
C PRO A 73 4.93 -27.95 9.66
N THR A 74 5.10 -27.00 10.57
CA THR A 74 5.26 -25.56 10.34
C THR A 74 6.52 -25.22 9.53
N THR A 75 6.52 -25.56 8.23
CA THR A 75 7.36 -24.92 7.24
C THR A 75 6.84 -23.49 7.04
N PRO A 76 7.71 -22.49 6.80
CA PRO A 76 7.24 -21.20 6.34
C PRO A 76 6.46 -21.46 5.05
N ILE A 77 5.13 -21.25 5.09
CA ILE A 77 4.22 -21.47 3.97
C ILE A 77 4.77 -20.68 2.79
N LEU A 78 5.38 -21.38 1.83
CA LEU A 78 5.90 -20.81 0.61
C LEU A 78 4.89 -21.07 -0.48
N TRP A 79 4.49 -20.03 -1.19
CA TRP A 79 3.61 -20.17 -2.33
C TRP A 79 4.34 -20.76 -3.52
N SER A 80 3.70 -21.71 -4.19
CA SER A 80 4.04 -22.09 -5.56
C SER A 80 3.84 -20.90 -6.52
N HIS A 81 4.48 -20.95 -7.69
CA HIS A 81 4.28 -19.93 -8.72
C HIS A 81 2.80 -19.77 -9.11
N SER A 82 2.04 -20.87 -9.17
CA SER A 82 0.60 -20.81 -9.46
C SER A 82 -0.21 -20.11 -8.35
N GLU A 83 0.07 -20.40 -7.08
CA GLU A 83 -0.61 -19.74 -5.96
C GLU A 83 -0.26 -18.25 -5.92
N PHE A 84 0.99 -17.90 -6.24
CA PHE A 84 1.40 -16.51 -6.39
C PHE A 84 0.59 -15.78 -7.48
N MET A 85 0.38 -16.42 -8.64
CA MET A 85 -0.44 -15.88 -9.72
C MET A 85 -1.92 -15.72 -9.32
N ASP A 86 -2.48 -16.68 -8.59
CA ASP A 86 -3.84 -16.59 -8.07
C ASP A 86 -3.98 -15.44 -7.07
N HIS A 87 -3.02 -15.29 -6.16
CA HIS A 87 -2.99 -14.18 -5.21
C HIS A 87 -2.82 -12.83 -5.90
N PHE A 88 -2.00 -12.76 -6.95
CA PHE A 88 -1.87 -11.57 -7.80
C PHE A 88 -3.22 -11.20 -8.42
N ALA A 89 -3.88 -12.15 -9.10
CA ALA A 89 -5.14 -11.90 -9.79
C ALA A 89 -6.23 -11.43 -8.82
N GLN A 90 -6.33 -12.08 -7.66
CA GLN A 90 -7.30 -11.69 -6.62
C GLN A 90 -7.01 -10.29 -6.07
N LEU A 91 -5.76 -10.00 -5.68
CA LEU A 91 -5.40 -8.71 -5.11
C LEU A 91 -5.59 -7.57 -6.11
N TYR A 92 -5.17 -7.79 -7.36
CA TYR A 92 -5.33 -6.81 -8.43
C TYR A 92 -6.80 -6.56 -8.79
N SER A 93 -7.60 -7.63 -8.89
CA SER A 93 -9.04 -7.51 -9.15
C SER A 93 -9.76 -6.74 -8.04
N TRP A 94 -9.37 -6.97 -6.78
CA TRP A 94 -9.91 -6.25 -5.63
C TRP A 94 -9.52 -4.76 -5.66
N LEU A 95 -8.25 -4.44 -5.92
CA LEU A 95 -7.82 -3.04 -6.10
C LEU A 95 -8.56 -2.33 -7.24
N LYS A 96 -8.79 -3.05 -8.35
CA LYS A 96 -9.59 -2.54 -9.46
C LYS A 96 -11.04 -2.27 -9.02
N SER A 97 -11.65 -3.18 -8.25
CA SER A 97 -13.01 -2.98 -7.74
C SER A 97 -13.14 -1.74 -6.86
N ILE A 98 -12.13 -1.42 -6.03
CA ILE A 98 -12.12 -0.18 -5.24
C ILE A 98 -12.11 1.03 -6.17
N GLN A 99 -11.23 1.03 -7.17
CA GLN A 99 -11.17 2.12 -8.14
C GLN A 99 -12.50 2.28 -8.89
N ASP A 100 -13.10 1.18 -9.33
CA ASP A 100 -14.37 1.16 -10.06
C ASP A 100 -15.52 1.65 -9.17
N VAL A 101 -15.52 1.40 -7.86
CA VAL A 101 -16.53 1.96 -6.95
C VAL A 101 -16.35 3.48 -6.78
N VAL A 102 -15.10 3.97 -6.69
CA VAL A 102 -14.83 5.40 -6.49
C VAL A 102 -15.11 6.22 -7.77
N TYR A 103 -14.87 5.65 -8.96
CA TYR A 103 -15.02 6.36 -10.24
C TYR A 103 -16.12 5.85 -11.16
N GLY A 104 -16.76 4.72 -10.86
CA GLY A 104 -17.84 4.17 -11.65
C GLY A 104 -19.11 5.02 -11.62
N ASN A 105 -19.22 5.93 -10.64
CA ASN A 105 -20.27 6.93 -10.57
C ASN A 105 -19.66 8.31 -10.24
N HIS A 106 -20.07 9.35 -10.98
CA HIS A 106 -19.61 10.72 -10.77
C HIS A 106 -19.97 11.25 -9.36
N GLU A 107 -21.04 10.75 -8.75
CA GLU A 107 -21.45 11.15 -7.39
C GLU A 107 -20.46 10.63 -6.32
N ASN A 108 -19.92 9.42 -6.53
CA ASN A 108 -18.98 8.76 -5.62
C ASN A 108 -17.62 9.45 -5.56
N VAL A 109 -17.26 10.19 -6.61
CA VAL A 109 -16.01 10.95 -6.67
C VAL A 109 -15.98 12.01 -5.57
N THR A 110 -17.12 12.59 -5.20
CA THR A 110 -17.20 13.63 -4.16
C THR A 110 -17.57 13.10 -2.77
N ASP A 111 -17.93 11.81 -2.66
CA ASP A 111 -18.34 11.21 -1.39
C ASP A 111 -17.13 10.88 -0.49
N TRP A 112 -16.90 11.77 0.48
CA TRP A 112 -15.80 11.62 1.43
C TRP A 112 -15.98 10.45 2.39
N LYS A 113 -17.23 10.05 2.71
CA LYS A 113 -17.50 8.94 3.63
C LYS A 113 -17.14 7.62 2.96
N LEU A 114 -17.56 7.46 1.72
CA LEU A 114 -17.19 6.32 0.89
C LEU A 114 -15.68 6.20 0.76
N ARG A 115 -14.97 7.30 0.51
CA ARG A 115 -13.51 7.30 0.46
C ARG A 115 -12.88 6.97 1.82
N ALA A 116 -13.41 7.49 2.94
CA ALA A 116 -12.92 7.14 4.25
C ALA A 116 -13.08 5.63 4.57
N GLU A 117 -14.21 5.04 4.17
CA GLU A 117 -14.47 3.60 4.29
C GLU A 117 -13.47 2.78 3.45
N ARG A 118 -13.28 3.15 2.17
CA ARG A 118 -12.31 2.47 1.30
C ARG A 118 -10.88 2.63 1.78
N GLN A 119 -10.56 3.74 2.47
CA GLN A 119 -9.24 3.92 3.07
C GLN A 119 -9.03 2.91 4.20
N GLU A 120 -10.05 2.68 5.01
CA GLU A 120 -10.00 1.67 6.06
C GLU A 120 -9.88 0.26 5.49
N ASP A 121 -10.61 -0.06 4.42
CA ASP A 121 -10.48 -1.34 3.72
C ASP A 121 -9.06 -1.59 3.20
N LEU A 122 -8.41 -0.56 2.64
CA LEU A 122 -6.99 -0.61 2.27
C LEU A 122 -6.09 -0.89 3.48
N GLN A 123 -6.29 -0.19 4.59
CA GLN A 123 -5.47 -0.46 5.79
C GLN A 123 -5.68 -1.88 6.32
N ARG A 124 -6.90 -2.40 6.28
CA ARG A 124 -7.20 -3.79 6.68
C ARG A 124 -6.53 -4.82 5.79
N GLN A 125 -6.33 -4.54 4.50
CA GLN A 125 -5.67 -5.46 3.57
C GLN A 125 -4.16 -5.24 3.45
N ARG A 126 -3.57 -4.32 4.23
CA ARG A 126 -2.14 -4.01 4.15
C ARG A 126 -1.25 -5.22 4.42
N PHE A 127 -1.59 -6.04 5.41
CA PHE A 127 -0.85 -7.26 5.73
C PHE A 127 -0.82 -8.25 4.55
N ARG A 128 -1.88 -8.26 3.73
CA ARG A 128 -1.99 -9.14 2.56
C ARG A 128 -1.01 -8.70 1.47
N LEU A 129 -0.86 -7.38 1.25
CA LEU A 129 0.14 -6.83 0.34
C LEU A 129 1.56 -7.15 0.84
N GLU A 130 1.82 -6.98 2.13
CA GLU A 130 3.12 -7.29 2.74
C GLU A 130 3.46 -8.77 2.60
N THR A 131 2.50 -9.66 2.84
CA THR A 131 2.66 -11.10 2.63
C THR A 131 2.94 -11.41 1.16
N PHE A 132 2.22 -10.78 0.23
CA PHE A 132 2.45 -10.96 -1.21
C PHE A 132 3.88 -10.55 -1.62
N ASN A 133 4.36 -9.41 -1.10
CA ASN A 133 5.72 -8.93 -1.37
C ASN A 133 6.78 -9.88 -0.76
N ASP A 134 6.58 -10.34 0.47
CA ASP A 134 7.46 -11.31 1.13
C ASP A 134 7.54 -12.65 0.36
N GLN A 135 6.39 -13.16 -0.07
CA GLN A 135 6.31 -14.38 -0.88
C GLN A 135 6.99 -14.20 -2.24
N SER A 136 6.88 -13.02 -2.86
CA SER A 136 7.58 -12.73 -4.12
C SER A 136 9.10 -12.81 -3.95
N ASN A 137 9.66 -12.25 -2.87
CA ASN A 137 11.09 -12.30 -2.60
C ASN A 137 11.56 -13.73 -2.34
N LYS A 138 10.78 -14.51 -1.59
CA LYS A 138 11.08 -15.93 -1.34
C LYS A 138 11.06 -16.76 -2.62
N LEU A 139 10.09 -16.49 -3.51
CA LEU A 139 9.97 -17.18 -4.79
C LEU A 139 11.15 -16.86 -5.71
N ILE A 140 11.57 -15.59 -5.78
CA ILE A 140 12.74 -15.16 -6.55
C ILE A 140 14.04 -15.81 -6.03
N ASN A 141 14.20 -15.88 -4.71
CA ASN A 141 15.39 -16.48 -4.10
C ASN A 141 15.51 -17.98 -4.41
N LEU A 142 14.39 -18.67 -4.62
CA LEU A 142 14.35 -20.11 -4.93
C LEU A 142 14.39 -20.40 -6.42
N TYR A 143 13.78 -19.53 -7.23
CA TYR A 143 13.69 -19.63 -8.68
C TYR A 143 14.13 -18.32 -9.35
N PRO A 144 15.45 -18.05 -9.41
CA PRO A 144 15.98 -16.80 -9.99
C PRO A 144 15.57 -16.59 -11.45
N GLU A 145 15.27 -17.66 -12.19
CA GLU A 145 14.77 -17.59 -13.57
C GLU A 145 13.41 -16.88 -13.70
N LEU A 146 12.61 -16.83 -12.63
CA LEU A 146 11.31 -16.16 -12.60
C LEU A 146 11.41 -14.70 -12.10
N GLU A 147 12.62 -14.22 -11.77
CA GLU A 147 12.83 -12.88 -11.18
C GLU A 147 12.16 -11.77 -11.99
N GLY A 148 12.30 -11.79 -13.31
CA GLY A 148 11.74 -10.77 -14.18
C GLY A 148 10.22 -10.69 -14.10
N GLU A 149 9.53 -11.82 -14.20
CA GLU A 149 8.07 -11.89 -14.17
C GLU A 149 7.53 -11.56 -12.76
N VAL A 150 8.06 -12.22 -11.74
CA VAL A 150 7.61 -12.07 -10.35
C VAL A 150 7.85 -10.64 -9.86
N SER A 151 9.02 -10.06 -10.14
CA SER A 151 9.30 -8.66 -9.78
C SER A 151 8.40 -7.68 -10.52
N TRP A 152 8.10 -7.94 -11.80
CA TRP A 152 7.18 -7.10 -12.56
C TRP A 152 5.76 -7.15 -12.00
N LEU A 153 5.24 -8.34 -11.69
CA LEU A 153 3.92 -8.52 -11.09
C LEU A 153 3.82 -7.84 -9.71
N THR A 154 4.85 -8.02 -8.88
CA THR A 154 4.97 -7.35 -7.59
C THR A 154 4.97 -5.84 -7.72
N LYS A 155 5.78 -5.30 -8.62
CA LYS A 155 5.78 -3.87 -8.89
C LYS A 155 4.40 -3.40 -9.36
N HIS A 156 3.77 -4.13 -10.27
CA HIS A 156 2.50 -3.74 -10.85
C HIS A 156 1.38 -3.65 -9.80
N VAL A 157 1.31 -4.61 -8.87
CA VAL A 157 0.36 -4.56 -7.75
C VAL A 157 0.68 -3.39 -6.81
N ASN A 158 1.95 -3.17 -6.47
CA ASN A 158 2.35 -2.06 -5.59
C ASN A 158 2.03 -0.69 -6.22
N ASP A 159 2.32 -0.50 -7.51
CA ASP A 159 1.99 0.73 -8.24
C ASP A 159 0.47 0.97 -8.26
N LYS A 160 -0.31 -0.10 -8.47
CA LYS A 160 -1.77 -0.05 -8.40
C LYS A 160 -2.26 0.31 -7.00
N TRP A 161 -1.66 -0.29 -5.97
CA TRP A 161 -1.98 0.00 -4.57
C TRP A 161 -1.75 1.48 -4.25
N VAL A 162 -0.58 2.02 -4.58
CA VAL A 162 -0.24 3.44 -4.36
C VAL A 162 -1.20 4.35 -5.10
N THR A 163 -1.58 3.99 -6.33
CA THR A 163 -2.59 4.74 -7.10
C THR A 163 -3.92 4.77 -6.34
N VAL A 164 -4.44 3.61 -5.93
CA VAL A 164 -5.72 3.52 -5.20
C VAL A 164 -5.64 4.22 -3.82
N GLU A 165 -4.54 4.08 -3.09
CA GLU A 165 -4.32 4.76 -1.82
C GLU A 165 -4.28 6.28 -1.96
N THR A 166 -3.63 6.79 -3.02
CA THR A 166 -3.62 8.23 -3.32
C THR A 166 -5.04 8.70 -3.65
N LEU A 167 -5.75 7.97 -4.50
CA LEU A 167 -7.12 8.30 -4.92
C LEU A 167 -8.06 8.43 -3.71
N VAL A 168 -7.99 7.47 -2.80
CA VAL A 168 -8.83 7.41 -1.62
C VAL A 168 -8.35 8.41 -0.54
N GLY A 169 -7.04 8.57 -0.39
CA GLY A 169 -6.38 9.44 0.59
C GLY A 169 -6.52 10.95 0.36
N ILE A 170 -6.85 11.38 -0.87
CA ILE A 170 -7.20 12.79 -1.17
C ILE A 170 -8.31 13.32 -0.22
N SER A 171 -9.19 12.43 0.26
CA SER A 171 -10.34 12.81 1.10
C SER A 171 -9.99 13.48 2.44
N LYS A 172 -9.03 12.96 3.21
CA LYS A 172 -8.74 13.48 4.58
C LYS A 172 -7.94 14.79 4.56
N LYS A 173 -6.96 14.92 3.66
CA LYS A 173 -6.16 16.16 3.54
C LYS A 173 -7.00 17.32 3.02
N ASP A 174 -7.88 17.05 2.06
CA ASP A 174 -8.78 18.08 1.54
C ASP A 174 -9.87 18.48 2.53
N GLU A 175 -10.37 17.57 3.37
CA GLU A 175 -11.36 17.92 4.39
C GLU A 175 -10.79 18.71 5.58
N ILE A 176 -9.58 18.38 6.04
CA ILE A 176 -8.91 19.17 7.09
C ILE A 176 -8.57 20.57 6.56
N ASN A 177 -8.09 20.67 5.30
CA ASN A 177 -7.91 21.97 4.65
C ASN A 177 -9.25 22.70 4.39
N LYS A 178 -10.33 22.00 4.00
CA LYS A 178 -11.67 22.59 3.81
C LYS A 178 -12.34 23.03 5.11
N LYS A 179 -12.06 22.37 6.25
CA LYS A 179 -12.59 22.77 7.57
C LYS A 179 -11.84 23.97 8.16
N HIS A 180 -10.56 24.15 7.81
CA HIS A 180 -9.71 25.21 8.36
C HIS A 180 -9.49 26.41 7.43
N GLN A 181 -9.88 26.33 6.15
CA GLN A 181 -9.83 27.45 5.21
C GLN A 181 -11.14 27.57 4.44
N MET A 182 -11.76 28.74 4.58
CA MET A 182 -12.79 29.31 3.71
C MET A 182 -14.19 28.70 3.73
N GLY A 183 -15.16 29.56 4.06
CA GLY A 183 -16.57 29.29 3.84
C GLY A 183 -16.82 28.87 2.39
N SER A 184 -17.73 27.90 2.25
CA SER A 184 -18.20 27.27 1.00
C SER A 184 -18.38 28.22 -0.20
N GLY A 185 -18.63 29.53 0.03
CA GLY A 185 -18.75 30.55 -1.00
C GLY A 185 -17.45 30.90 -1.74
N GLU A 186 -16.31 31.01 -1.07
CA GLU A 186 -15.08 31.53 -1.70
C GLU A 186 -14.42 30.51 -2.64
N LYS A 187 -14.51 29.22 -2.30
CA LYS A 187 -14.05 28.14 -3.19
C LYS A 187 -14.94 28.03 -4.43
N LEU A 188 -16.25 28.14 -4.25
CA LEU A 188 -17.21 28.14 -5.35
C LEU A 188 -17.02 29.37 -6.24
N GLU A 189 -16.73 30.54 -5.66
CA GLU A 189 -16.37 31.75 -6.42
C GLU A 189 -15.07 31.59 -7.22
N HIS A 190 -14.04 30.97 -6.64
CA HIS A 190 -12.80 30.68 -7.36
C HIS A 190 -13.04 29.70 -8.52
N GLU A 191 -13.78 28.62 -8.30
CA GLU A 191 -14.12 27.64 -9.36
C GLU A 191 -14.96 28.30 -10.46
N VAL A 192 -15.97 29.09 -10.11
CA VAL A 192 -16.78 29.86 -11.06
C VAL A 192 -15.90 30.86 -11.83
N LYS A 193 -14.90 31.48 -11.19
CA LYS A 193 -13.96 32.40 -11.85
C LYS A 193 -13.04 31.66 -12.83
N CYS A 194 -12.55 30.47 -12.47
CA CYS A 194 -11.78 29.60 -13.36
C CYS A 194 -12.60 29.16 -14.56
N LEU A 195 -13.84 28.70 -14.34
CA LEU A 195 -14.75 28.31 -15.42
C LEU A 195 -15.08 29.48 -16.34
N ARG A 196 -15.34 30.68 -15.81
CA ARG A 196 -15.55 31.89 -16.63
C ARG A 196 -14.30 32.29 -17.41
N ARG A 197 -13.10 32.04 -16.89
CA ARG A 197 -11.85 32.28 -17.63
C ARG A 197 -11.69 31.27 -18.76
N TRP A 198 -11.86 29.98 -18.45
CA TRP A 198 -11.81 28.92 -19.44
C TRP A 198 -12.83 29.08 -20.56
N LEU A 199 -14.08 29.44 -20.24
CA LEU A 199 -15.11 29.75 -21.24
C LEU A 199 -14.71 30.93 -22.13
N ARG A 200 -14.12 31.99 -21.58
CA ARG A 200 -13.61 33.12 -22.37
C ARG A 200 -12.43 32.73 -23.25
N ASP A 201 -11.55 31.88 -22.75
CA ASP A 201 -10.41 31.38 -23.52
C ASP A 201 -10.87 30.44 -24.65
N LEU A 202 -11.90 29.63 -24.39
CA LEU A 202 -12.57 28.83 -25.42
C LEU A 202 -13.28 29.71 -26.43
N ASP A 203 -14.06 30.69 -25.99
CA ASP A 203 -14.80 31.61 -26.86
C ASP A 203 -13.84 32.42 -27.74
N ALA A 204 -12.70 32.87 -27.19
CA ALA A 204 -11.65 33.54 -27.96
C ALA A 204 -10.95 32.60 -28.97
N LYS A 205 -10.87 31.30 -28.68
CA LYS A 205 -10.30 30.28 -29.58
C LYS A 205 -11.32 29.79 -30.62
N LEU A 206 -12.61 29.89 -30.32
CA LEU A 206 -13.70 29.63 -31.25
C LEU A 206 -13.77 30.78 -32.26
N LYS A 207 -13.17 30.58 -33.43
CA LYS A 207 -13.35 31.53 -34.54
C LYS A 207 -14.85 31.60 -34.88
N PRO A 208 -15.43 32.80 -35.04
CA PRO A 208 -16.82 32.92 -35.45
C PRO A 208 -17.02 32.18 -36.78
N LEU A 209 -18.12 31.42 -36.88
CA LEU A 209 -18.48 30.76 -38.13
C LEU A 209 -18.76 31.84 -39.18
N THR A 210 -17.82 32.00 -40.10
CA THR A 210 -17.99 32.85 -41.27
C THR A 210 -18.77 32.06 -42.31
N PHE A 211 -20.10 32.11 -42.22
CA PHE A 211 -20.95 31.64 -43.30
C PHE A 211 -20.89 32.66 -44.43
N GLN A 212 -20.11 32.36 -45.47
CA GLN A 212 -20.20 33.15 -46.71
C GLN A 212 -21.37 32.59 -47.52
N THR A 213 -22.22 33.48 -48.02
CA THR A 213 -23.45 33.15 -48.78
C THR A 213 -23.19 32.44 -50.12
N GLY A 214 -21.93 32.23 -50.51
CA GLY A 214 -21.53 31.54 -51.76
C GLY A 214 -20.99 30.12 -51.59
N TRP A 215 -21.02 29.53 -50.38
CA TRP A 215 -20.46 28.19 -50.18
C TRP A 215 -21.34 27.09 -50.79
N THR A 216 -20.70 26.19 -51.53
CA THR A 216 -21.35 24.99 -52.06
C THR A 216 -21.57 23.95 -50.95
N LYS A 217 -22.54 23.05 -51.16
CA LYS A 217 -22.89 21.99 -50.19
C LYS A 217 -21.68 21.13 -49.77
N VAL A 218 -20.73 20.91 -50.69
CA VAL A 218 -19.52 20.13 -50.44
C VAL A 218 -18.54 20.86 -49.52
N GLU A 219 -18.38 22.17 -49.71
CA GLU A 219 -17.50 23.02 -48.88
C GLU A 219 -18.04 23.13 -47.44
N LEU A 220 -19.37 23.22 -47.29
CA LEU A 220 -20.04 23.17 -45.98
C LEU A 220 -19.80 21.83 -45.26
N GLU A 221 -19.87 20.71 -45.97
CA GLU A 221 -19.61 19.40 -45.38
C GLU A 221 -18.13 19.21 -44.99
N MET A 222 -17.21 19.74 -45.79
CA MET A 222 -15.78 19.69 -45.49
C MET A 222 -15.44 20.54 -44.26
N LYS A 223 -16.02 21.74 -44.15
CA LYS A 223 -15.88 22.59 -42.96
C LYS A 223 -16.45 21.95 -41.72
N ARG A 224 -17.64 21.33 -41.81
CA ARG A 224 -18.23 20.57 -40.70
C ARG A 224 -17.29 19.45 -40.21
N LYS A 225 -16.66 18.70 -41.12
CA LYS A 225 -15.70 17.65 -40.76
C LYS A 225 -14.43 18.22 -40.10
N GLU A 226 -13.91 19.33 -40.62
CA GLU A 226 -12.74 20.02 -40.04
C GLU A 226 -13.02 20.45 -38.58
N HIS A 227 -14.22 20.98 -38.30
CA HIS A 227 -14.64 21.36 -36.95
C HIS A 227 -14.84 20.15 -36.03
N MET A 228 -15.44 19.06 -36.53
CA MET A 228 -15.59 17.83 -35.75
C MET A 228 -14.23 17.19 -35.39
N MET A 229 -13.28 17.17 -36.33
CA MET A 229 -11.96 16.57 -36.11
C MET A 229 -11.11 17.42 -35.16
N LYS A 230 -11.20 18.75 -35.24
CA LYS A 230 -10.60 19.63 -34.23
C LYS A 230 -11.18 19.38 -32.84
N ASN A 231 -12.50 19.19 -32.72
CA ASN A 231 -13.14 18.87 -31.44
C ASN A 231 -12.77 17.46 -30.91
N PHE A 232 -12.56 16.48 -31.77
CA PHE A 232 -12.26 15.09 -31.38
C PHE A 232 -10.82 14.92 -30.86
N ASN A 233 -9.85 15.65 -31.41
CA ASN A 233 -8.46 15.58 -30.94
C ASN A 233 -8.26 16.14 -29.51
N TRP A 234 -9.21 16.89 -28.95
CA TRP A 234 -9.13 17.36 -27.55
C TRP A 234 -9.43 16.28 -26.52
N LEU A 235 -10.16 15.21 -26.86
CA LEU A 235 -10.50 14.13 -25.92
C LEU A 235 -9.34 13.15 -25.69
N ASN A 236 -8.26 13.25 -26.47
CA ASN A 236 -7.15 12.28 -26.45
C ASN A 236 -5.83 12.82 -25.87
N TYR A 237 -5.80 14.06 -25.38
CA TYR A 237 -4.56 14.69 -24.88
C TYR A 237 -4.49 14.90 -23.35
N ASP A 238 -5.51 14.47 -22.60
CA ASP A 238 -5.50 14.46 -21.13
C ASP A 238 -5.68 13.02 -20.60
N ASN A 239 -4.71 12.15 -20.88
CA ASN A 239 -4.53 10.85 -20.23
C ASN A 239 -3.08 10.67 -19.80
#